data_AF-A0A6G1IDP3-F1
#
_entry.id   AF-A0A6G1IDP3-F1
#
_cell.length_a   1.000
_cell.length_b   1.000
_cell.length_c   1.000
_cell.angle_alpha   90.00
_cell.angle_beta   90.00
_cell.angle_gamma   90.00
#
_symmetry.space_group_name_H-M   'P 1'
#
loop_
_entity.id
_entity.type
_entity.pdbx_description
1 polymer ?
#
loop_
_entity_poly.entity_id
_entity_poly.type
_entity_poly.pdbx_seq_one_letter_code
_entity_poly.pdbx_strand_id
1 'polypeptide(L)'
;MLDWRAAGGPVRDLSALCLRLHQAPTSLLQRTVLFLSRVFKRVSFTMGISSKSRYDSVDQFPPEQQKKKFWDPVTILDIINPSRGCLTCVGYAPSCGRRCRNPINSDNRASAFRLLEDLSYIDTSTTDINAKLHQLARLTLCLRFHQSQKNDMVEKWCRKTDQQQTATRNSTNTKIDPDRMEERLKDLEKLLARVLSKAEGADEFIFSSPAGQRYRKQYDRQSAQEEQARKRQEEETRKSREQEREREQKHQQQKREKTEREEKERKKREEEKRRKEEQQARDREAREREERNERIRRRAEQARKERERKAREQAAKEREEWDKVWLHYVLRWDDIKKNSTKGTSEKLREMIPWPVKSGNWRDVSESAVEEFFHKAPPPTTGADKMLAIMKMECLKWHADRIPRMFGMIDSNLAGLFNTVTHVAIKIRAETGRQREQ
;
A
#
# COMPACT_ATOMS: atom_id res chain seq x y z
N MET A 1 18.43 -82.14 6.76
CA MET A 1 18.18 -81.59 8.11
C MET A 1 18.90 -80.26 8.15
N LEU A 2 18.21 -79.15 7.83
CA LEU A 2 17.39 -78.35 8.76
C LEU A 2 18.24 -77.85 9.94
N ASP A 3 18.31 -76.57 10.30
CA ASP A 3 17.63 -75.39 9.76
C ASP A 3 18.37 -74.13 10.24
N TRP A 4 18.14 -73.06 9.51
CA TRP A 4 18.56 -71.68 9.75
C TRP A 4 17.75 -71.00 10.86
N ARG A 5 18.36 -70.00 11.56
CA ARG A 5 17.81 -68.71 12.11
C ARG A 5 18.67 -68.24 13.31
N ALA A 6 18.84 -66.96 13.66
CA ALA A 6 18.62 -65.64 13.07
C ALA A 6 19.17 -64.60 14.08
N ALA A 7 19.80 -63.52 13.62
CA ALA A 7 19.77 -62.15 14.20
C ALA A 7 20.92 -61.29 13.65
N GLY A 8 20.83 -60.88 12.37
CA GLY A 8 21.63 -59.81 11.80
C GLY A 8 20.86 -58.50 11.91
N GLY A 9 21.36 -57.56 12.72
CA GLY A 9 20.83 -56.20 12.80
C GLY A 9 21.26 -55.36 11.59
N PRO A 10 20.43 -54.40 11.12
CA PRO A 10 20.82 -53.52 10.04
C PRO A 10 21.75 -52.42 10.55
N VAL A 11 23.00 -52.45 10.09
CA VAL A 11 23.95 -51.33 10.17
C VAL A 11 23.42 -50.23 9.25
N ARG A 12 22.87 -49.17 9.84
CA ARG A 12 22.49 -47.97 9.11
C ARG A 12 23.71 -47.07 8.93
N ASP A 13 24.15 -47.06 7.69
CA ASP A 13 24.89 -46.03 6.96
C ASP A 13 24.83 -44.62 7.58
N LEU A 14 25.97 -44.15 8.09
CA LEU A 14 26.23 -42.80 8.59
C LEU A 14 26.94 -41.97 7.50
N SER A 15 26.29 -41.78 6.36
CA SER A 15 26.83 -40.96 5.27
C SER A 15 25.77 -40.05 4.61
N ALA A 16 24.86 -39.48 5.39
CA ALA A 16 23.95 -38.44 4.91
C ALA A 16 23.57 -37.43 6.03
N LEU A 17 24.55 -36.65 6.50
CA LEU A 17 24.31 -35.50 7.37
C LEU A 17 25.29 -34.37 7.05
N CYS A 18 25.26 -33.92 5.80
CA CYS A 18 25.89 -32.66 5.41
C CYS A 18 25.08 -32.02 4.28
N LEU A 19 24.02 -31.30 4.65
CA LEU A 19 23.40 -30.17 3.92
C LEU A 19 22.01 -29.88 4.49
N ARG A 20 21.90 -28.76 5.25
CA ARG A 20 20.74 -27.86 5.46
C ARG A 20 20.70 -27.34 6.90
N LEU A 21 21.64 -26.46 7.20
CA LEU A 21 21.46 -25.41 8.19
C LEU A 21 21.65 -24.10 7.43
N HIS A 22 20.55 -23.46 7.02
CA HIS A 22 20.39 -22.02 6.77
C HIS A 22 18.96 -21.79 6.29
N GLN A 23 18.07 -21.40 7.21
CA GLN A 23 16.91 -20.50 7.02
C GLN A 23 16.05 -20.51 8.29
N ALA A 24 16.47 -19.72 9.28
CA ALA A 24 15.57 -19.24 10.32
C ALA A 24 15.08 -17.84 9.88
N PRO A 25 13.77 -17.55 9.86
CA PRO A 25 13.28 -16.22 9.57
C PRO A 25 13.45 -15.30 10.78
N THR A 26 14.52 -14.51 10.78
CA THR A 26 14.61 -13.25 11.55
C THR A 26 13.63 -12.24 10.96
N SER A 27 12.42 -12.13 11.49
CA SER A 27 11.58 -10.92 11.33
C SER A 27 10.41 -10.90 12.32
N LEU A 28 10.73 -10.84 13.62
CA LEU A 28 9.77 -10.53 14.67
C LEU A 28 10.29 -9.45 15.64
N LEU A 29 11.13 -8.53 15.14
CA LEU A 29 11.60 -7.34 15.85
C LEU A 29 11.67 -6.11 14.94
N GLN A 30 10.61 -5.85 14.16
CA GLN A 30 10.46 -4.56 13.44
C GLN A 30 8.99 -4.17 13.21
N ARG A 31 8.10 -4.44 14.18
CA ARG A 31 6.69 -3.99 14.13
C ARG A 31 6.13 -3.50 15.48
N THR A 32 6.99 -2.93 16.32
CA THR A 32 6.59 -2.29 17.59
C THR A 32 6.91 -0.79 17.67
N VAL A 33 7.20 -0.12 16.54
CA VAL A 33 7.45 1.34 16.49
C VAL A 33 6.37 2.12 15.70
N LEU A 34 5.33 1.47 15.17
CA LEU A 34 4.22 2.17 14.48
C LEU A 34 2.83 1.76 14.99
N PHE A 35 2.67 1.66 16.32
CA PHE A 35 1.34 1.51 16.94
C PHE A 35 1.09 2.45 18.14
N LEU A 36 2.06 3.28 18.53
CA LEU A 36 1.93 4.30 19.59
C LEU A 36 1.89 5.73 19.02
N SER A 37 1.10 5.99 17.98
CA SER A 37 0.79 7.36 17.54
C SER A 37 -0.67 7.57 17.12
N ARG A 38 -1.58 6.67 17.50
CA ARG A 38 -3.01 6.78 17.13
C ARG A 38 -4.02 6.57 18.25
N VAL A 39 -3.60 6.53 19.51
CA VAL A 39 -4.52 6.40 20.67
C VAL A 39 -4.56 7.65 21.57
N PHE A 40 -3.61 8.59 21.45
CA PHE A 40 -3.69 9.88 22.14
C PHE A 40 -4.34 10.96 21.24
N LYS A 41 -5.66 10.85 21.01
CA LYS A 41 -6.49 11.98 20.55
C LYS A 41 -7.98 11.62 20.64
N ARG A 42 -8.47 11.40 21.85
CA ARG A 42 -9.88 11.63 22.19
C ARG A 42 -10.05 11.62 23.70
N VAL A 43 -10.68 12.71 24.18
CA VAL A 43 -11.25 13.00 25.52
C VAL A 43 -10.54 14.16 26.23
N SER A 44 -11.13 15.35 26.05
CA SER A 44 -11.17 16.57 26.89
C SER A 44 -11.79 17.64 25.98
N PHE A 45 -13.12 17.74 25.82
CA PHE A 45 -14.13 18.32 26.73
C PHE A 45 -13.81 19.75 27.20
N THR A 46 -14.46 20.69 26.50
CA THR A 46 -15.03 21.99 26.93
C THR A 46 -14.18 22.97 27.76
N MET A 47 -13.77 24.08 27.13
CA MET A 47 -14.11 25.44 27.59
C MET A 47 -14.20 26.35 26.36
N GLY A 48 -15.29 27.11 26.26
CA GLY A 48 -15.51 28.09 25.21
C GLY A 48 -14.67 29.33 25.43
N ILE A 49 -13.98 29.77 24.39
CA ILE A 49 -13.49 31.14 24.26
C ILE A 49 -13.80 31.60 22.84
N SER A 50 -14.66 32.62 22.79
CA SER A 50 -14.91 33.47 21.65
C SER A 50 -13.63 34.20 21.24
N SER A 51 -13.20 34.07 19.99
CA SER A 51 -12.23 34.99 19.42
C SER A 51 -12.45 35.12 17.91
N LYS A 52 -12.64 36.38 17.53
CA LYS A 52 -13.05 36.90 16.23
C LYS A 52 -12.17 36.41 15.07
N SER A 53 -12.87 36.17 13.95
CA SER A 53 -12.37 36.20 12.57
C SER A 53 -11.41 37.37 12.32
N ARG A 54 -10.16 37.04 12.01
CA ARG A 54 -9.15 37.87 11.33
C ARG A 54 -7.97 36.95 11.01
N TYR A 55 -7.80 36.60 9.74
CA TYR A 55 -6.49 36.47 9.06
C TYR A 55 -6.77 36.28 7.57
N ASP A 56 -7.16 37.39 6.94
CA ASP A 56 -6.64 37.71 5.62
C ASP A 56 -5.15 38.05 5.78
N SER A 57 -4.35 37.72 4.77
CA SER A 57 -2.91 38.00 4.61
C SER A 57 -1.96 36.81 4.88
N VAL A 58 -1.81 35.96 3.86
CA VAL A 58 -0.61 35.13 3.63
C VAL A 58 -0.19 35.30 2.17
N ASP A 59 0.13 36.54 1.77
CA ASP A 59 0.78 36.85 0.49
C ASP A 59 2.10 37.57 0.80
N GLN A 60 3.06 36.82 1.32
CA GLN A 60 4.47 37.23 1.44
C GLN A 60 5.35 35.98 1.58
N PHE A 61 5.32 35.11 0.56
CA PHE A 61 6.45 34.22 0.32
C PHE A 61 7.63 35.08 -0.18
N PRO A 62 8.84 34.92 0.37
CA PRO A 62 10.02 35.59 -0.15
C PRO A 62 10.15 35.28 -1.65
N PRO A 63 10.60 36.23 -2.50
CA PRO A 63 10.87 35.92 -3.90
C PRO A 63 11.88 34.78 -3.93
N GLU A 64 11.38 33.60 -4.28
CA GLU A 64 12.13 32.38 -4.42
C GLU A 64 13.22 32.71 -5.44
N GLN A 65 14.46 32.86 -4.94
CA GLN A 65 15.61 33.17 -5.79
C GLN A 65 15.65 32.07 -6.84
N GLN A 66 15.19 32.39 -8.05
CA GLN A 66 15.18 31.47 -9.18
C GLN A 66 16.64 31.12 -9.44
N LYS A 67 17.07 29.98 -8.89
CA LYS A 67 18.44 29.50 -9.03
C LYS A 67 18.67 29.39 -10.54
N LYS A 68 19.66 30.11 -11.04
CA LYS A 68 20.01 30.05 -12.47
C LYS A 68 20.49 28.63 -12.77
N LYS A 69 19.84 27.96 -13.72
CA LYS A 69 20.32 26.66 -14.23
C LYS A 69 21.64 26.90 -14.97
N PHE A 70 22.67 26.13 -14.64
CA PHE A 70 23.99 26.25 -15.26
C PHE A 70 24.04 25.56 -16.63
N TRP A 71 23.32 24.45 -16.77
CA TRP A 71 23.28 23.65 -18.01
C TRP A 71 22.03 22.77 -18.05
N ASP A 72 21.69 22.25 -19.23
CA ASP A 72 20.59 21.29 -19.41
C ASP A 72 21.14 19.84 -19.52
N PRO A 73 21.07 19.05 -18.42
CA PRO A 73 21.58 17.70 -18.41
C PRO A 73 20.76 16.72 -19.26
N VAL A 74 19.49 17.03 -19.57
CA VAL A 74 18.66 16.16 -20.42
C VAL A 74 19.21 16.15 -21.83
N THR A 75 19.51 17.34 -22.36
CA THR A 75 20.03 17.54 -23.72
C THR A 75 21.50 17.11 -23.81
N ILE A 76 22.35 17.56 -22.89
CA ILE A 76 23.80 17.28 -22.96
C ILE A 76 24.09 15.78 -22.79
N LEU A 77 23.41 15.11 -21.84
CA LEU A 77 23.63 13.68 -21.61
C LEU A 77 22.86 12.77 -22.59
N ASP A 78 22.06 13.33 -23.50
CA ASP A 78 21.22 12.61 -24.47
C ASP A 78 20.30 11.59 -23.78
N ILE A 79 19.60 12.04 -22.74
CA ILE A 79 18.77 11.16 -21.89
C ILE A 79 17.48 10.75 -22.61
N ILE A 80 16.89 11.62 -23.42
CA ILE A 80 15.67 11.31 -24.17
C ILE A 80 16.01 10.50 -25.41
N ASN A 81 15.29 9.39 -25.63
CA ASN A 81 15.52 8.59 -26.82
C ASN A 81 14.87 9.28 -28.05
N PRO A 82 15.64 9.70 -29.07
CA PRO A 82 15.10 10.43 -30.20
C PRO A 82 14.08 9.60 -31.02
N SER A 83 14.21 8.27 -31.05
CA SER A 83 13.24 7.41 -31.75
C SER A 83 11.88 7.32 -31.06
N ARG A 84 11.77 7.77 -29.80
CA ARG A 84 10.55 7.63 -28.98
C ARG A 84 10.04 8.96 -28.44
N GLY A 85 10.87 9.99 -28.38
CA GLY A 85 10.54 11.25 -27.72
C GLY A 85 10.36 11.11 -26.21
N CYS A 86 10.83 10.02 -25.59
CA CYS A 86 10.68 9.78 -24.15
C CYS A 86 11.89 9.06 -23.55
N LEU A 87 11.98 9.05 -22.22
CA LEU A 87 13.04 8.39 -21.46
C LEU A 87 12.87 6.85 -21.50
N THR A 88 13.67 6.19 -22.32
CA THR A 88 13.87 4.72 -22.32
C THR A 88 15.27 4.37 -21.84
N CYS A 89 15.54 3.09 -21.66
CA CYS A 89 16.86 2.60 -21.27
C CYS A 89 17.99 3.26 -22.09
N VAL A 90 18.98 3.85 -21.42
CA VAL A 90 20.13 4.53 -22.07
C VAL A 90 21.15 3.56 -22.67
N GLY A 91 21.12 2.30 -22.22
CA GLY A 91 22.04 1.26 -22.65
C GLY A 91 21.89 0.87 -24.13
N TYR A 92 22.99 0.41 -24.72
CA TYR A 92 23.07 -0.10 -26.08
C TYR A 92 22.70 -1.60 -26.10
N ALA A 93 21.85 -2.01 -27.03
CA ALA A 93 21.46 -3.41 -27.20
C ALA A 93 22.18 -3.99 -28.42
N PRO A 94 23.28 -4.76 -28.25
CA PRO A 94 24.11 -5.23 -29.36
C PRO A 94 23.33 -6.08 -30.36
N SER A 95 22.41 -6.92 -29.88
CA SER A 95 21.55 -7.77 -30.71
C SER A 95 20.63 -7.00 -31.66
N CYS A 96 20.39 -5.71 -31.39
CA CYS A 96 19.56 -4.85 -32.23
C CYS A 96 20.36 -3.74 -32.93
N GLY A 97 21.67 -3.63 -32.70
CA GLY A 97 22.51 -2.58 -33.26
C GLY A 97 22.07 -1.15 -32.91
N ARG A 98 21.37 -0.95 -31.77
CA ARG A 98 20.77 0.35 -31.42
C ARG A 98 20.58 0.55 -29.91
N ARG A 99 20.22 1.77 -29.52
CA ARG A 99 19.79 2.09 -28.15
C ARG A 99 18.57 1.26 -27.74
N CYS A 100 18.58 0.79 -26.50
CA CYS A 100 17.48 -0.01 -25.95
C CYS A 100 16.18 0.82 -25.91
N ARG A 101 15.09 0.20 -26.36
CA ARG A 101 13.74 0.82 -26.36
C ARG A 101 12.87 0.37 -25.19
N ASN A 102 13.43 -0.43 -24.26
CA ASN A 102 12.66 -0.87 -23.10
C ASN A 102 12.35 0.32 -22.20
N PRO A 103 11.08 0.48 -21.80
CA PRO A 103 10.71 1.51 -20.84
C PRO A 103 11.39 1.22 -19.49
N ILE A 104 11.78 2.29 -18.81
CA ILE A 104 12.28 2.23 -17.44
C ILE A 104 11.07 2.23 -16.49
N ASN A 105 11.21 1.57 -15.33
CA ASN A 105 10.24 1.61 -14.24
C ASN A 105 9.83 3.07 -13.94
N SER A 106 8.53 3.30 -13.74
CA SER A 106 7.97 4.63 -13.45
C SER A 106 8.68 5.33 -12.28
N ASP A 107 8.96 4.61 -11.19
CA ASP A 107 9.60 5.18 -9.99
C ASP A 107 11.04 5.60 -10.25
N ASN A 108 11.77 4.78 -11.02
CA ASN A 108 13.11 5.11 -11.47
C ASN A 108 13.10 6.33 -12.41
N ARG A 109 12.08 6.44 -13.27
CA ARG A 109 11.92 7.57 -14.19
C ARG A 109 11.69 8.87 -13.42
N ALA A 110 10.78 8.87 -12.45
CA ALA A 110 10.53 10.03 -11.59
C ALA A 110 11.78 10.42 -10.77
N SER A 111 12.50 9.42 -10.26
CA SER A 111 13.75 9.65 -9.51
C SER A 111 14.88 10.16 -10.41
N ALA A 112 14.97 9.70 -11.66
CA ALA A 112 15.93 10.19 -12.64
C ALA A 112 15.66 11.65 -13.01
N PHE A 113 14.39 12.05 -13.21
CA PHE A 113 14.06 13.46 -13.49
C PHE A 113 14.40 14.40 -12.34
N ARG A 114 14.14 14.00 -11.09
CA ARG A 114 14.58 14.78 -9.92
C ARG A 114 16.10 14.94 -9.87
N LEU A 115 16.84 13.87 -10.14
CA LEU A 115 18.30 13.92 -10.15
C LEU A 115 18.87 14.77 -11.30
N LEU A 116 18.21 14.78 -12.46
CA LEU A 116 18.55 15.65 -13.58
C LEU A 116 18.28 17.12 -13.24
N GLU A 117 17.16 17.43 -12.59
CA GLU A 117 16.87 18.78 -12.12
C GLU A 117 17.94 19.25 -11.12
N ASP A 118 18.33 18.41 -10.15
CA ASP A 118 19.42 18.71 -9.22
C ASP A 118 20.76 18.97 -9.94
N LEU A 119 21.09 18.15 -10.95
CA LEU A 119 22.31 18.31 -11.74
C LEU A 119 22.34 19.63 -12.51
N SER A 120 21.19 20.15 -12.93
CA SER A 120 21.10 21.43 -13.67
C SER A 120 21.55 22.64 -12.84
N TYR A 121 21.55 22.53 -11.51
CA TYR A 121 21.98 23.57 -10.59
C TYR A 121 23.42 23.40 -10.08
N ILE A 122 24.13 22.34 -10.50
CA ILE A 122 25.52 22.11 -10.09
C ILE A 122 26.44 22.64 -11.17
N ASP A 123 27.39 23.48 -10.76
CA ASP A 123 28.49 23.90 -11.61
C ASP A 123 29.48 22.74 -11.77
N THR A 124 29.53 22.21 -12.99
CA THR A 124 30.34 21.05 -13.35
C THR A 124 31.83 21.35 -13.36
N SER A 125 32.24 22.64 -13.31
CA SER A 125 33.64 23.03 -13.29
C SER A 125 34.26 22.99 -11.88
N THR A 126 33.43 23.01 -10.83
CA THR A 126 33.87 23.11 -9.43
C THR A 126 33.55 21.87 -8.61
N THR A 127 32.48 21.15 -8.95
CA THR A 127 31.98 20.04 -8.13
C THR A 127 32.10 18.71 -8.87
N ASP A 128 32.62 17.68 -8.20
CA ASP A 128 32.62 16.31 -8.73
C ASP A 128 31.18 15.76 -8.81
N ILE A 129 30.68 15.62 -10.03
CA ILE A 129 29.35 15.10 -10.33
C ILE A 129 29.30 13.57 -10.52
N ASN A 130 30.45 12.88 -10.48
CA ASN A 130 30.57 11.48 -10.89
C ASN A 130 29.67 10.54 -10.06
N ALA A 131 29.59 10.75 -8.75
CA ALA A 131 28.69 9.97 -7.88
C ALA A 131 27.20 10.10 -8.31
N LYS A 132 26.77 11.30 -8.70
CA LYS A 132 25.40 11.55 -9.19
C LYS A 132 25.19 10.92 -10.58
N LEU A 133 26.19 10.95 -11.46
CA LEU A 133 26.13 10.28 -12.76
C LEU A 133 26.01 8.75 -12.60
N HIS A 134 26.72 8.14 -11.65
CA HIS A 134 26.57 6.72 -11.34
C HIS A 134 25.15 6.36 -10.86
N GLN A 135 24.56 7.20 -10.00
CA GLN A 135 23.18 7.03 -9.56
C GLN A 135 22.20 7.17 -10.74
N LEU A 136 22.41 8.16 -11.59
CA LEU A 136 21.60 8.38 -12.80
C LEU A 136 21.68 7.19 -13.76
N ALA A 137 22.86 6.63 -13.99
CA ALA A 137 23.05 5.47 -14.85
C ALA A 137 22.29 4.25 -14.32
N ARG A 138 22.36 3.99 -13.01
CA ARG A 138 21.59 2.90 -12.36
C ARG A 138 20.07 3.06 -12.58
N LEU A 139 19.56 4.27 -12.44
CA LEU A 139 18.13 4.57 -12.60
C LEU A 139 17.67 4.48 -14.06
N THR A 140 18.53 4.85 -15.02
CA THR A 140 18.18 4.97 -16.44
C THR A 140 18.52 3.73 -17.28
N LEU A 141 19.16 2.71 -16.70
CA LEU A 141 19.38 1.41 -17.34
C LEU A 141 18.26 0.43 -16.95
N CYS A 142 17.81 -0.40 -17.90
CA CYS A 142 16.80 -1.41 -17.59
C CYS A 142 17.39 -2.48 -16.66
N LEU A 143 16.64 -2.85 -15.61
CA LEU A 143 17.10 -3.74 -14.54
C LEU A 143 17.55 -5.12 -15.05
N ARG A 144 16.94 -5.61 -16.13
CA ARG A 144 17.12 -7.00 -16.59
C ARG A 144 18.33 -7.22 -17.49
N PHE A 145 18.73 -6.24 -18.30
CA PHE A 145 19.65 -6.50 -19.41
C PHE A 145 20.89 -5.61 -19.46
N HIS A 146 20.81 -4.34 -19.03
CA HIS A 146 21.89 -3.37 -19.30
C HIS A 146 22.53 -2.77 -18.06
N GLN A 147 22.29 -3.32 -16.87
CA GLN A 147 22.91 -2.80 -15.62
C GLN A 147 24.45 -2.91 -15.63
N SER A 148 25.03 -3.83 -16.41
CA SER A 148 26.48 -3.94 -16.59
C SER A 148 27.10 -2.76 -17.33
N GLN A 149 26.34 -2.04 -18.16
CA GLN A 149 26.82 -0.87 -18.93
C GLN A 149 26.88 0.42 -18.11
N LYS A 150 26.63 0.35 -16.79
CA LYS A 150 26.57 1.52 -15.92
C LYS A 150 27.85 2.35 -15.97
N ASN A 151 29.01 1.72 -15.90
CA ASN A 151 30.29 2.43 -15.85
C ASN A 151 30.61 3.09 -17.20
N ASP A 152 30.42 2.38 -18.31
CA ASP A 152 30.61 2.89 -19.67
C ASP A 152 29.73 4.12 -19.94
N MET A 153 28.48 4.10 -19.46
CA MET A 153 27.57 5.24 -19.60
C MET A 153 28.04 6.46 -18.81
N VAL A 154 28.57 6.27 -17.59
CA VAL A 154 29.12 7.36 -16.79
C VAL A 154 30.35 7.95 -17.45
N GLU A 155 31.28 7.13 -17.93
CA GLU A 155 32.47 7.59 -18.64
C GLU A 155 32.10 8.42 -19.89
N LYS A 156 31.13 7.93 -20.67
CA LYS A 156 30.60 8.66 -21.84
C LYS A 156 30.00 10.01 -21.45
N TRP A 157 29.27 10.08 -20.33
CA TRP A 157 28.67 11.31 -19.84
C TRP A 157 29.67 12.31 -19.28
N CYS A 158 30.71 11.85 -18.59
CA CYS A 158 31.82 12.71 -18.15
C CYS A 158 32.47 13.40 -19.37
N ARG A 159 32.86 12.62 -20.39
CA ARG A 159 33.47 13.16 -21.62
C ARG A 159 32.60 14.22 -22.30
N LYS A 160 31.28 14.01 -22.37
CA LYS A 160 30.34 14.99 -22.94
C LYS A 160 30.26 16.27 -22.11
N THR A 161 30.30 16.15 -20.79
CA THR A 161 30.26 17.31 -19.90
C THR A 161 31.53 18.14 -20.07
N ASP A 162 32.70 17.49 -20.16
CA ASP A 162 33.99 18.15 -20.40
C ASP A 162 34.06 18.85 -21.77
N GLN A 163 33.51 18.20 -22.81
CA GLN A 163 33.38 18.80 -24.14
C GLN A 163 32.51 20.06 -24.12
N GLN A 164 31.41 20.05 -23.35
CA GLN A 164 30.55 21.22 -23.25
C GLN A 164 31.25 22.38 -22.53
N GLN A 165 32.00 22.09 -21.46
CA GLN A 165 32.78 23.09 -20.73
C GLN A 165 33.87 23.73 -21.60
N THR A 166 34.58 22.93 -22.39
CA THR A 166 35.61 23.45 -23.31
C THR A 166 34.98 24.30 -24.42
N ALA A 167 33.83 23.91 -24.96
CA ALA A 167 33.09 24.70 -25.94
C ALA A 167 32.59 26.05 -25.39
N THR A 168 32.07 26.08 -24.15
CA THR A 168 31.63 27.33 -23.52
C THR A 168 32.79 28.28 -23.21
N ARG A 169 33.94 27.73 -22.78
CA ARG A 169 35.17 28.52 -22.60
C ARG A 169 35.70 29.11 -23.91
N ASN A 170 35.64 28.36 -25.01
CA ASN A 170 36.13 28.85 -26.30
C ASN A 170 35.19 29.89 -26.95
N SER A 171 33.87 29.73 -26.78
CA SER A 171 32.86 30.65 -27.34
C SER A 171 32.91 32.05 -26.72
N THR A 172 33.27 32.15 -25.43
CA THR A 172 33.43 33.45 -24.75
C THR A 172 34.68 34.23 -25.19
N ASN A 173 35.55 33.63 -26.00
CA ASN A 173 36.78 34.27 -26.50
C ASN A 173 36.65 34.88 -27.91
N THR A 174 35.53 34.65 -28.61
CA THR A 174 35.20 35.34 -29.88
C THR A 174 34.28 36.53 -29.62
N LYS A 175 34.84 37.65 -29.14
CA LYS A 175 34.13 38.95 -29.17
C LYS A 175 33.91 39.34 -30.63
N ILE A 176 32.67 39.29 -31.09
CA ILE A 176 32.23 39.95 -32.32
C ILE A 176 32.30 41.46 -32.07
N ASP A 177 33.07 42.15 -32.89
CA ASP A 177 33.26 43.60 -32.85
C ASP A 177 31.98 44.32 -33.33
N PRO A 178 31.22 44.98 -32.44
CA PRO A 178 29.95 45.63 -32.79
C PRO A 178 30.09 46.76 -33.82
N ASP A 179 31.27 47.36 -33.98
CA ASP A 179 31.50 48.45 -34.94
C ASP A 179 31.35 47.99 -36.40
N ARG A 180 31.54 46.70 -36.69
CA ARG A 180 31.49 46.16 -38.06
C ARG A 180 30.06 45.94 -38.59
N MET A 181 29.04 45.90 -37.72
CA MET A 181 27.63 45.78 -38.18
C MET A 181 26.99 47.12 -38.51
N GLU A 182 27.37 48.18 -37.79
CA GLU A 182 26.88 49.55 -38.00
C GLU A 182 27.22 50.06 -39.41
N GLU A 183 28.41 49.68 -39.92
CA GLU A 183 28.90 50.08 -41.24
C GLU A 183 28.06 49.47 -42.39
N ARG A 184 27.51 48.26 -42.21
CA ARG A 184 26.70 47.59 -43.25
C ARG A 184 25.31 48.17 -43.40
N LEU A 185 24.75 48.80 -42.37
CA LEU A 185 23.41 49.42 -42.45
C LEU A 185 23.45 50.75 -43.20
N LYS A 186 24.54 51.52 -43.05
CA LYS A 186 24.74 52.80 -43.76
C LYS A 186 24.89 52.62 -45.27
N ASP A 187 25.46 51.51 -45.73
CA ASP A 187 25.61 51.22 -47.16
C ASP A 187 24.28 50.91 -47.86
N LEU A 188 23.32 50.32 -47.14
CA LEU A 188 22.00 49.97 -47.67
C LEU A 188 21.11 51.21 -47.89
N GLU A 189 21.17 52.16 -46.97
CA GLU A 189 20.40 53.40 -47.03
C GLU A 189 20.83 54.28 -48.22
N LYS A 190 22.13 54.29 -48.53
CA LYS A 190 22.73 55.03 -49.66
C LYS A 190 22.35 54.46 -51.05
N LEU A 191 21.83 53.24 -51.09
CA LEU A 191 21.43 52.55 -52.31
C LEU A 191 19.98 52.90 -52.70
N LEU A 192 19.09 53.04 -51.71
CA LEU A 192 17.69 53.41 -51.93
C LEU A 192 17.51 54.85 -52.44
N ALA A 193 18.30 55.81 -51.94
CA ALA A 193 18.23 57.21 -52.36
C ALA A 193 18.54 57.42 -53.86
N ARG A 194 19.35 56.55 -54.47
CA ARG A 194 19.74 56.63 -55.90
C ARG A 194 18.67 56.13 -56.87
N VAL A 195 17.71 55.34 -56.41
CA VAL A 195 16.65 54.77 -57.26
C VAL A 195 15.52 55.77 -57.43
N LEU A 196 15.16 56.49 -56.37
CA LEU A 196 14.02 57.43 -56.38
C LEU A 196 14.28 58.69 -57.23
N SER A 197 15.52 59.15 -57.28
CA SER A 197 15.91 60.36 -58.02
C SER A 197 15.94 60.21 -59.55
N LYS A 198 15.73 59.00 -60.09
CA LYS A 198 15.67 58.75 -61.55
C LYS A 198 14.25 58.78 -62.14
N ALA A 199 13.20 58.88 -61.32
CA ALA A 199 11.82 58.72 -61.77
C ALA A 199 11.04 60.04 -62.04
N GLU A 200 11.56 61.20 -61.62
CA GLU A 200 10.79 62.46 -61.60
C GLU A 200 10.86 63.30 -62.90
N GLY A 201 11.38 62.78 -64.01
CA GLY A 201 11.72 63.61 -65.19
C GLY A 201 10.89 63.46 -66.47
N ALA A 202 9.80 62.68 -66.51
CA ALA A 202 9.25 62.20 -67.79
C ALA A 202 7.87 62.71 -68.23
N ASP A 203 7.16 63.58 -67.49
CA ASP A 203 5.70 63.71 -67.66
C ASP A 203 5.13 65.10 -68.01
N GLU A 204 5.86 65.97 -68.74
CA GLU A 204 5.38 67.36 -68.94
C GLU A 204 5.45 67.96 -70.37
N PHE A 205 5.43 67.16 -71.45
CA PHE A 205 5.65 67.69 -72.81
C PHE A 205 4.48 67.63 -73.83
N ILE A 206 3.30 67.03 -73.55
CA ILE A 206 2.37 66.63 -74.64
C ILE A 206 1.10 67.51 -74.86
N PHE A 207 0.70 68.45 -73.99
CA PHE A 207 -0.71 68.92 -73.96
C PHE A 207 -1.09 70.36 -74.41
N SER A 208 -0.27 71.12 -75.15
CA SER A 208 -0.54 72.56 -75.40
C SER A 208 -1.14 72.98 -76.76
N SER A 209 -1.58 72.06 -77.64
CA SER A 209 -2.07 72.40 -79.00
C SER A 209 -3.61 72.59 -79.12
N PRO A 210 -4.12 73.53 -79.95
CA PRO A 210 -5.56 73.71 -80.23
C PRO A 210 -6.27 72.48 -80.83
N ALA A 211 -5.55 71.61 -81.54
CA ALA A 211 -6.06 70.31 -81.99
C ALA A 211 -6.23 69.34 -80.81
N GLY A 212 -5.35 69.43 -79.80
CA GLY A 212 -5.44 68.69 -78.54
C GLY A 212 -6.67 69.08 -77.72
N GLN A 213 -7.18 70.31 -77.81
CA GLN A 213 -8.38 70.73 -77.08
C GLN A 213 -9.69 70.13 -77.64
N ARG A 214 -9.78 69.91 -78.96
CA ARG A 214 -10.92 69.20 -79.58
C ARG A 214 -10.85 67.69 -79.30
N TYR A 215 -9.64 67.12 -79.33
CA TYR A 215 -9.39 65.74 -78.90
C TYR A 215 -9.76 65.56 -77.42
N ARG A 216 -9.39 66.51 -76.54
CA ARG A 216 -9.74 66.52 -75.12
C ARG A 216 -11.26 66.48 -74.90
N LYS A 217 -12.04 67.35 -75.55
CA LYS A 217 -13.51 67.35 -75.38
C LYS A 217 -14.21 66.06 -75.85
N GLN A 218 -13.72 65.44 -76.92
CA GLN A 218 -14.27 64.17 -77.41
C GLN A 218 -13.82 62.99 -76.53
N TYR A 219 -12.55 62.99 -76.12
CA TYR A 219 -11.97 62.06 -75.17
C TYR A 219 -12.66 62.15 -73.80
N ASP A 220 -12.91 63.35 -73.28
CA ASP A 220 -13.60 63.58 -72.01
C ASP A 220 -15.04 63.03 -72.03
N ARG A 221 -15.76 63.12 -73.17
CA ARG A 221 -17.11 62.54 -73.30
C ARG A 221 -17.09 61.02 -73.40
N GLN A 222 -16.18 60.44 -74.19
CA GLN A 222 -16.02 58.98 -74.27
C GLN A 222 -15.53 58.41 -72.93
N SER A 223 -14.56 59.08 -72.32
CA SER A 223 -14.03 58.75 -70.99
C SER A 223 -15.12 58.83 -69.92
N ALA A 224 -15.99 59.84 -69.93
CA ALA A 224 -17.10 59.92 -68.98
C ALA A 224 -18.14 58.78 -69.17
N GLN A 225 -18.41 58.36 -70.40
CA GLN A 225 -19.31 57.23 -70.68
C GLN A 225 -18.66 55.89 -70.30
N GLU A 226 -17.39 55.69 -70.62
CA GLU A 226 -16.61 54.53 -70.20
C GLU A 226 -16.46 54.49 -68.68
N GLU A 227 -16.29 55.63 -68.01
CA GLU A 227 -16.24 55.72 -66.56
C GLU A 227 -17.58 55.36 -65.92
N GLN A 228 -18.71 55.78 -66.49
CA GLN A 228 -20.04 55.34 -66.02
C GLN A 228 -20.27 53.83 -66.25
N ALA A 229 -19.87 53.30 -67.40
CA ALA A 229 -19.95 51.86 -67.68
C ALA A 229 -19.06 51.06 -66.71
N ARG A 230 -17.84 51.53 -66.47
CA ARG A 230 -16.90 50.94 -65.51
C ARG A 230 -17.47 50.99 -64.10
N LYS A 231 -18.08 52.10 -63.67
CA LYS A 231 -18.74 52.21 -62.35
C LYS A 231 -19.89 51.22 -62.19
N ARG A 232 -20.71 51.00 -63.24
CA ARG A 232 -21.80 49.99 -63.20
C ARG A 232 -21.25 48.57 -63.11
N GLN A 233 -20.23 48.24 -63.90
CA GLN A 233 -19.59 46.93 -63.88
C GLN A 233 -18.84 46.68 -62.56
N GLU A 234 -18.22 47.73 -61.99
CA GLU A 234 -17.56 47.71 -60.69
C GLU A 234 -18.59 47.53 -59.55
N GLU A 235 -19.74 48.19 -59.63
CA GLU A 235 -20.82 48.01 -58.65
C GLU A 235 -21.43 46.60 -58.72
N GLU A 236 -21.64 46.06 -59.92
CA GLU A 236 -22.17 44.70 -60.12
C GLU A 236 -21.19 43.64 -59.64
N THR A 237 -19.90 43.78 -59.97
CA THR A 237 -18.85 42.89 -59.44
C THR A 237 -18.70 43.02 -57.93
N ARG A 238 -18.89 44.21 -57.35
CA ARG A 238 -18.93 44.40 -55.89
C ARG A 238 -20.10 43.65 -55.26
N LYS A 239 -21.31 43.76 -55.79
CA LYS A 239 -22.50 43.04 -55.31
C LYS A 239 -22.36 41.52 -55.43
N SER A 240 -21.80 41.05 -56.54
CA SER A 240 -21.54 39.62 -56.76
C SER A 240 -20.54 39.07 -55.73
N ARG A 241 -19.42 39.77 -55.51
CA ARG A 241 -18.43 39.42 -54.48
C ARG A 241 -19.01 39.45 -53.06
N GLU A 242 -19.92 40.38 -52.78
CA GLU A 242 -20.59 40.48 -51.48
C GLU A 242 -21.52 39.28 -51.24
N GLN A 243 -22.33 38.90 -52.23
CA GLN A 243 -23.17 37.71 -52.17
C GLN A 243 -22.36 36.41 -52.04
N GLU A 244 -21.23 36.31 -52.73
CA GLU A 244 -20.32 35.17 -52.61
C GLU A 244 -19.76 35.06 -51.19
N ARG A 245 -19.28 36.18 -50.60
CA ARG A 245 -18.81 36.23 -49.21
C ARG A 245 -19.89 35.81 -48.21
N GLU A 246 -21.13 36.25 -48.41
CA GLU A 246 -22.24 35.84 -47.53
C GLU A 246 -22.52 34.33 -47.60
N ARG A 247 -22.47 33.74 -48.81
CA ARG A 247 -22.64 32.29 -48.99
C ARG A 247 -21.50 31.52 -48.33
N GLU A 248 -20.27 31.98 -48.50
CA GLU A 248 -19.10 31.39 -47.86
C GLU A 248 -19.18 31.48 -46.34
N GLN A 249 -19.59 32.63 -45.78
CA GLN A 249 -19.78 32.80 -44.34
C GLN A 249 -20.85 31.85 -43.80
N LYS A 250 -22.01 31.75 -44.47
CA LYS A 250 -23.07 30.80 -44.08
C LYS A 250 -22.59 29.35 -44.14
N HIS A 251 -21.85 28.98 -45.19
CA HIS A 251 -21.30 27.64 -45.32
C HIS A 251 -20.26 27.34 -44.21
N GLN A 252 -19.38 28.30 -43.90
CA GLN A 252 -18.44 28.17 -42.80
C GLN A 252 -19.14 28.04 -41.45
N GLN A 253 -20.21 28.82 -41.22
CA GLN A 253 -20.98 28.74 -39.99
C GLN A 253 -21.66 27.37 -39.84
N GLN A 254 -22.34 26.87 -40.88
CA GLN A 254 -22.96 25.54 -40.86
C GLN A 254 -21.92 24.43 -40.62
N LYS A 255 -20.72 24.55 -41.21
CA LYS A 255 -19.64 23.59 -40.99
C LYS A 255 -19.17 23.61 -39.54
N ARG A 256 -19.00 24.79 -38.94
CA ARG A 256 -18.63 24.94 -37.52
C ARG A 256 -19.69 24.34 -36.60
N GLU A 257 -20.96 24.67 -36.81
CA GLU A 257 -22.08 24.14 -36.02
C GLU A 257 -22.18 22.61 -36.13
N LYS A 258 -22.00 22.06 -37.33
CA LYS A 258 -21.98 20.60 -37.54
C LYS A 258 -20.82 19.95 -36.78
N THR A 259 -19.60 20.49 -36.89
CA THR A 259 -18.45 19.95 -36.17
C THR A 259 -18.62 20.04 -34.65
N GLU A 260 -19.20 21.14 -34.15
CA GLU A 260 -19.47 21.31 -32.71
C GLU A 260 -20.51 20.31 -32.20
N ARG A 261 -21.56 20.05 -33.00
CA ARG A 261 -22.59 19.05 -32.68
C ARG A 261 -22.01 17.64 -32.64
N GLU A 262 -21.19 17.26 -33.61
CA GLU A 262 -20.49 15.97 -33.65
C GLU A 262 -19.53 15.81 -32.47
N GLU A 263 -18.79 16.86 -32.10
CA GLU A 263 -17.89 16.84 -30.95
C GLU A 263 -18.65 16.70 -29.63
N LYS A 264 -19.75 17.44 -29.46
CA LYS A 264 -20.64 17.32 -28.28
C LYS A 264 -21.22 15.92 -28.16
N GLU A 265 -21.64 15.30 -29.26
CA GLU A 265 -22.16 13.94 -29.26
C GLU A 265 -21.07 12.91 -28.92
N ARG A 266 -19.86 13.05 -29.47
CA ARG A 266 -18.72 12.20 -29.14
C ARG A 266 -18.39 12.28 -27.65
N LYS A 267 -18.33 13.49 -27.08
CA LYS A 267 -18.09 13.70 -25.65
C LYS A 267 -19.15 13.03 -24.78
N LYS A 268 -20.44 13.12 -25.13
CA LYS A 268 -21.52 12.45 -24.40
C LYS A 268 -21.39 10.93 -24.43
N ARG A 269 -21.06 10.34 -25.59
CA ARG A 269 -20.86 8.88 -25.74
C ARG A 269 -19.67 8.39 -24.92
N GLU A 270 -18.56 9.14 -24.91
CA GLU A 270 -17.38 8.83 -24.09
C GLU A 270 -17.68 8.92 -22.59
N GLU A 271 -18.43 9.94 -22.16
CA GLU A 271 -18.82 10.08 -20.76
C GLU A 271 -19.78 8.97 -20.30
N GLU A 272 -20.75 8.60 -21.14
CA GLU A 272 -21.66 7.48 -20.85
C GLU A 272 -20.89 6.16 -20.75
N LYS A 273 -19.95 5.92 -21.67
CA LYS A 273 -19.08 4.73 -21.62
C LYS A 273 -18.26 4.71 -20.33
N ARG A 274 -17.65 5.84 -19.95
CA ARG A 274 -16.88 5.97 -18.70
C ARG A 274 -17.75 5.69 -17.47
N ARG A 275 -18.99 6.20 -17.45
CA ARG A 275 -19.96 5.92 -16.36
C ARG A 275 -20.30 4.44 -16.26
N LYS A 276 -20.53 3.75 -17.39
CA LYS A 276 -20.81 2.31 -17.41
C LYS A 276 -19.62 1.49 -16.93
N GLU A 277 -18.41 1.83 -17.37
CA GLU A 277 -17.17 1.16 -16.92
C GLU A 277 -16.93 1.37 -15.42
N GLU A 278 -17.14 2.58 -14.90
CA GLU A 278 -17.01 2.88 -13.47
C GLU A 278 -18.05 2.11 -12.65
N GLN A 279 -19.30 2.06 -13.10
CA GLN A 279 -20.34 1.29 -12.42
C GLN A 279 -20.01 -0.21 -12.41
N GLN A 280 -19.58 -0.77 -13.54
CA GLN A 280 -19.16 -2.17 -13.61
C GLN A 280 -17.94 -2.48 -12.72
N ALA A 281 -17.00 -1.54 -12.62
CA ALA A 281 -15.85 -1.67 -11.72
C ALA A 281 -16.29 -1.67 -10.24
N ARG A 282 -17.19 -0.75 -9.86
CA ARG A 282 -17.78 -0.69 -8.51
C ARG A 282 -18.54 -1.97 -8.16
N ASP A 283 -19.35 -2.49 -9.08
CA ASP A 283 -20.12 -3.73 -8.87
C ASP A 283 -19.22 -4.97 -8.80
N ARG A 284 -18.08 -4.98 -9.52
CA ARG A 284 -17.08 -6.04 -9.41
C ARG A 284 -16.37 -5.99 -8.06
N GLU A 285 -15.93 -4.81 -7.63
CA GLU A 285 -15.27 -4.63 -6.33
C GLU A 285 -16.21 -4.97 -5.16
N ALA A 286 -17.50 -4.59 -5.26
CA ALA A 286 -18.50 -4.92 -4.27
C ALA A 286 -18.68 -6.44 -4.10
N ARG A 287 -18.78 -7.18 -5.22
CA ARG A 287 -18.89 -8.65 -5.21
C ARG A 287 -17.64 -9.30 -4.61
N GLU A 288 -16.44 -8.87 -5.00
CA GLU A 288 -15.20 -9.40 -4.44
C GLU A 288 -15.07 -9.14 -2.94
N ARG A 289 -15.54 -7.97 -2.48
CA ARG A 289 -15.57 -7.61 -1.05
C ARG A 289 -16.55 -8.49 -0.27
N GLU A 290 -17.73 -8.73 -0.83
CA GLU A 290 -18.73 -9.60 -0.22
C GLU A 290 -18.24 -11.05 -0.12
N GLU A 291 -17.67 -11.61 -1.20
CA GLU A 291 -17.08 -12.95 -1.17
C GLU A 291 -15.94 -13.06 -0.15
N ARG A 292 -15.10 -12.02 -0.04
CA ARG A 292 -14.02 -12.00 0.95
C ARG A 292 -14.58 -12.00 2.37
N ASN A 293 -15.62 -11.21 2.63
CA ASN A 293 -16.29 -11.16 3.93
C ASN A 293 -16.95 -12.50 4.25
N GLU A 294 -17.58 -13.15 3.27
CA GLU A 294 -18.19 -14.46 3.44
C GLU A 294 -17.16 -15.55 3.75
N ARG A 295 -15.99 -15.54 3.09
CA ARG A 295 -14.87 -16.44 3.43
C ARG A 295 -14.38 -16.24 4.86
N ILE A 296 -14.35 -14.99 5.35
CA ILE A 296 -13.96 -14.69 6.73
C ILE A 296 -15.02 -15.20 7.71
N ARG A 297 -16.31 -14.98 7.44
CA ARG A 297 -17.43 -15.47 8.26
C ARG A 297 -17.41 -17.00 8.40
N ARG A 298 -17.26 -17.73 7.29
CA ARG A 298 -17.18 -19.20 7.31
C ARG A 298 -16.02 -19.72 8.14
N ARG A 299 -14.84 -19.10 8.03
CA ARG A 299 -13.66 -19.47 8.85
C ARG A 299 -13.89 -19.20 10.34
N ALA A 300 -14.50 -18.07 10.68
CA ALA A 300 -14.81 -17.74 12.07
C ALA A 300 -15.83 -18.72 12.67
N GLU A 301 -16.85 -19.10 11.92
CA GLU A 301 -17.85 -20.08 12.35
C GLU A 301 -17.23 -21.47 12.54
N GLN A 302 -16.41 -21.93 11.59
CA GLN A 302 -15.69 -23.21 11.70
C GLN A 302 -14.77 -23.22 12.92
N ALA A 303 -14.01 -22.15 13.14
CA ALA A 303 -13.14 -22.02 14.31
C ALA A 303 -13.93 -22.04 15.63
N ARG A 304 -15.12 -21.42 15.67
CA ARG A 304 -16.01 -21.46 16.84
C ARG A 304 -16.51 -22.88 17.10
N LYS A 305 -17.02 -23.58 16.08
CA LYS A 305 -17.49 -24.98 16.20
C LYS A 305 -16.36 -25.91 16.63
N GLU A 306 -15.15 -25.73 16.11
CA GLU A 306 -14.00 -26.55 16.49
C GLU A 306 -13.59 -26.32 17.95
N ARG A 307 -13.55 -25.07 18.41
CA ARG A 307 -13.27 -24.74 19.82
C ARG A 307 -14.31 -25.33 20.75
N GLU A 308 -15.58 -25.21 20.39
CA GLU A 308 -16.69 -25.78 21.16
C GLU A 308 -16.59 -27.31 21.23
N ARG A 309 -16.29 -27.98 20.10
CA ARG A 309 -16.06 -29.42 20.08
C ARG A 309 -14.90 -29.83 20.98
N LYS A 310 -13.74 -29.16 20.88
CA LYS A 310 -12.58 -29.44 21.72
C LYS A 310 -12.87 -29.21 23.20
N ALA A 311 -13.61 -28.15 23.54
CA ALA A 311 -14.01 -27.88 24.92
C ALA A 311 -14.95 -28.97 25.46
N ARG A 312 -15.91 -29.45 24.66
CA ARG A 312 -16.78 -30.57 25.03
C ARG A 312 -16.00 -31.87 25.20
N GLU A 313 -15.07 -32.18 24.29
CA GLU A 313 -14.21 -33.36 24.39
C GLU A 313 -13.31 -33.30 25.64
N GLN A 314 -12.75 -32.14 25.96
CA GLN A 314 -11.96 -31.94 27.18
C GLN A 314 -12.81 -32.08 28.44
N ALA A 315 -13.99 -31.46 28.47
CA ALA A 315 -14.91 -31.58 29.60
C ALA A 315 -15.39 -33.03 29.80
N ALA A 316 -15.63 -33.77 28.71
CA ALA A 316 -15.98 -35.19 28.77
C ALA A 316 -14.84 -36.04 29.32
N LYS A 317 -13.60 -35.81 28.87
CA LYS A 317 -12.41 -36.49 29.42
C LYS A 317 -12.20 -36.18 30.89
N GLU A 318 -12.30 -34.91 31.28
CA GLU A 318 -12.20 -34.51 32.69
C GLU A 318 -13.29 -35.20 33.51
N ARG A 319 -14.52 -35.27 33.00
CA ARG A 319 -15.62 -35.99 33.66
C ARG A 319 -15.33 -37.48 33.83
N GLU A 320 -14.87 -38.15 32.78
CA GLU A 320 -14.50 -39.57 32.84
C GLU A 320 -13.37 -39.83 33.85
N GLU A 321 -12.40 -38.91 33.97
CA GLU A 321 -11.38 -38.98 35.01
C GLU A 321 -12.01 -38.89 36.41
N TRP A 322 -12.88 -37.90 36.64
CA TRP A 322 -13.56 -37.75 37.93
C TRP A 322 -14.44 -38.96 38.28
N ASP A 323 -15.12 -39.55 37.30
CA ASP A 323 -15.92 -40.77 37.48
C ASP A 323 -15.04 -41.94 37.92
N LYS A 324 -13.86 -42.11 37.32
CA LYS A 324 -12.89 -43.15 37.73
C LYS A 324 -12.36 -42.91 39.13
N VAL A 325 -12.02 -41.67 39.48
CA VAL A 325 -11.53 -41.31 40.81
C VAL A 325 -12.62 -41.55 41.87
N TRP A 326 -13.87 -41.15 41.61
CA TRP A 326 -15.00 -41.41 42.49
C TRP A 326 -15.26 -42.90 42.67
N LEU A 327 -15.26 -43.66 41.57
CA LEU A 327 -15.47 -45.11 41.62
C LEU A 327 -14.36 -45.79 42.44
N HIS A 328 -13.10 -45.41 42.22
CA HIS A 328 -11.97 -45.93 43.00
C HIS A 328 -12.11 -45.59 44.49
N TYR A 329 -12.52 -44.36 44.83
CA TYR A 329 -12.81 -43.94 46.20
C TYR A 329 -13.88 -44.82 46.87
N VAL A 330 -15.00 -45.05 46.19
CA VAL A 330 -16.11 -45.87 46.71
C VAL A 330 -15.68 -47.33 46.88
N LEU A 331 -15.00 -47.91 45.89
CA LEU A 331 -14.53 -49.30 45.94
C LEU A 331 -13.55 -49.53 47.09
N ARG A 332 -12.56 -48.65 47.26
CA ARG A 332 -11.59 -48.72 48.36
C ARG A 332 -12.27 -48.65 49.73
N TRP A 333 -13.29 -47.80 49.86
CA TRP A 333 -14.08 -47.72 51.08
C TRP A 333 -14.83 -49.02 51.39
N ASP A 334 -15.36 -49.68 50.36
CA ASP A 334 -16.06 -50.96 50.53
C ASP A 334 -15.09 -52.11 50.87
N ASP A 335 -13.87 -52.08 50.33
CA ASP A 335 -12.82 -53.04 50.70
C ASP A 335 -12.40 -52.89 52.17
N ILE A 336 -12.24 -51.66 52.68
CA ILE A 336 -11.93 -51.41 54.09
C ILE A 336 -13.04 -51.97 55.00
N LYS A 337 -14.31 -51.79 54.64
CA LYS A 337 -15.44 -52.31 55.43
C LYS A 337 -15.42 -53.83 55.50
N LYS A 338 -15.03 -54.51 54.42
CA LYS A 338 -14.98 -55.98 54.37
C LYS A 338 -13.79 -56.54 55.14
N ASN A 339 -12.64 -55.88 55.05
CA ASN A 339 -11.36 -56.44 55.51
C ASN A 339 -10.89 -55.93 56.88
N SER A 340 -11.75 -55.24 57.65
CA SER A 340 -11.55 -54.74 59.03
C SER A 340 -10.07 -54.62 59.44
N THR A 341 -9.39 -53.61 58.91
CA THR A 341 -7.93 -53.54 58.92
C THR A 341 -7.46 -52.68 60.08
N LYS A 342 -6.94 -53.31 61.13
CA LYS A 342 -6.18 -52.63 62.19
C LYS A 342 -4.70 -52.64 61.79
N GLY A 343 -4.05 -51.48 61.81
CA GLY A 343 -2.66 -51.35 61.40
C GLY A 343 -1.97 -50.12 61.98
N THR A 344 -0.66 -50.03 61.77
CA THR A 344 0.15 -48.84 62.11
C THR A 344 -0.32 -47.61 61.35
N SER A 345 -0.20 -46.41 61.93
CA SER A 345 -0.59 -45.13 61.32
C SER A 345 -0.11 -44.96 59.87
N GLU A 346 1.12 -45.37 59.56
CA GLU A 346 1.67 -45.29 58.20
C GLU A 346 0.90 -46.15 57.20
N LYS A 347 0.61 -47.41 57.57
CA LYS A 347 -0.20 -48.32 56.74
C LYS A 347 -1.63 -47.81 56.58
N LEU A 348 -2.18 -47.15 57.61
CA LEU A 348 -3.51 -46.53 57.55
C LEU A 348 -3.54 -45.37 56.54
N ARG A 349 -2.53 -44.50 56.53
CA ARG A 349 -2.43 -43.37 55.59
C ARG A 349 -2.47 -43.82 54.13
N GLU A 350 -1.82 -44.94 53.83
CA GLU A 350 -1.78 -45.53 52.49
C GLU A 350 -3.07 -46.28 52.12
N MET A 351 -3.78 -46.81 53.12
CA MET A 351 -4.96 -47.63 52.91
C MET A 351 -6.24 -46.80 52.77
N ILE A 352 -6.35 -45.70 53.53
CA ILE A 352 -7.52 -44.84 53.53
C ILE A 352 -7.66 -44.16 52.16
N PRO A 353 -8.81 -44.27 51.47
CA PRO A 353 -9.06 -43.53 50.24
C PRO A 353 -9.37 -42.07 50.58
N TRP A 354 -8.38 -41.21 50.43
CA TRP A 354 -8.54 -39.78 50.68
C TRP A 354 -9.39 -39.12 49.57
N PRO A 355 -10.34 -38.23 49.92
CA PRO A 355 -11.25 -37.61 48.95
C PRO A 355 -10.54 -36.45 48.24
N VAL A 356 -9.52 -36.77 47.45
CA VAL A 356 -8.74 -35.85 46.61
C VAL A 356 -8.48 -36.53 45.27
N LYS A 357 -8.19 -35.76 44.20
CA LYS A 357 -8.03 -36.31 42.84
C LYS A 357 -6.97 -37.41 42.75
N SER A 358 -5.88 -37.30 43.52
CA SER A 358 -4.81 -38.30 43.56
C SER A 358 -5.12 -39.52 44.43
N GLY A 359 -6.10 -39.41 45.34
CA GLY A 359 -6.35 -40.40 46.40
C GLY A 359 -5.27 -40.46 47.49
N ASN A 360 -4.27 -39.57 47.49
CA ASN A 360 -3.13 -39.61 48.40
C ASN A 360 -3.29 -38.63 49.57
N TRP A 361 -2.92 -39.05 50.78
CA TRP A 361 -2.98 -38.23 51.99
C TRP A 361 -2.13 -36.96 51.91
N ARG A 362 -1.06 -36.96 51.09
CA ARG A 362 -0.16 -35.80 50.93
C ARG A 362 -0.81 -34.61 50.23
N ASP A 363 -1.83 -34.88 49.39
CA ASP A 363 -2.52 -33.85 48.61
C ASP A 363 -3.80 -33.35 49.31
N VAL A 364 -4.02 -33.79 50.54
CA VAL A 364 -5.18 -33.40 51.35
C VAL A 364 -5.02 -31.94 51.77
N SER A 365 -5.78 -31.08 51.09
CA SER A 365 -5.98 -29.67 51.41
C SER A 365 -7.47 -29.37 51.36
N GLU A 366 -7.91 -28.32 52.05
CA GLU A 366 -9.33 -27.92 52.06
C GLU A 366 -9.88 -27.78 50.63
N SER A 367 -9.16 -27.06 49.77
CA SER A 367 -9.55 -26.84 48.36
C SER A 367 -9.60 -28.12 47.53
N ALA A 368 -8.67 -29.06 47.74
CA ALA A 368 -8.66 -30.32 46.99
C ALA A 368 -9.81 -31.25 47.39
N VAL A 369 -10.18 -31.24 48.67
CA VAL A 369 -11.32 -32.00 49.19
C VAL A 369 -12.64 -31.39 48.72
N GLU A 370 -12.72 -30.06 48.71
CA GLU A 370 -13.87 -29.36 48.13
C GLU A 370 -14.05 -29.68 46.66
N GLU A 371 -12.97 -29.55 45.87
CA GLU A 371 -13.00 -29.87 44.44
C GLU A 371 -13.45 -31.32 44.20
N PHE A 372 -12.95 -32.27 44.99
CA PHE A 372 -13.36 -33.67 44.90
C PHE A 372 -14.85 -33.84 45.15
N PHE A 373 -15.40 -33.33 46.26
CA PHE A 373 -16.82 -33.53 46.54
C PHE A 373 -17.75 -32.76 45.59
N HIS A 374 -17.30 -31.67 44.97
CA HIS A 374 -18.08 -30.97 43.95
C HIS A 374 -18.03 -31.65 42.58
N LYS A 375 -16.86 -32.15 42.14
CA LYS A 375 -16.67 -32.70 40.79
C LYS A 375 -16.83 -34.20 40.69
N ALA A 376 -16.43 -34.97 41.70
CA ALA A 376 -16.39 -36.42 41.64
C ALA A 376 -17.77 -37.11 41.62
N PRO A 377 -18.80 -36.66 42.39
CA PRO A 377 -20.10 -37.31 42.36
C PRO A 377 -20.75 -37.27 40.96
N PRO A 378 -21.56 -38.29 40.59
CA PRO A 378 -22.18 -38.35 39.26
C PRO A 378 -23.04 -37.10 38.96
N PRO A 379 -23.06 -36.58 37.73
CA PRO A 379 -23.78 -35.36 37.39
C PRO A 379 -25.31 -35.51 37.44
N THR A 380 -25.82 -36.74 37.48
CA THR A 380 -27.25 -37.06 37.70
C THR A 380 -27.70 -36.86 39.16
N THR A 381 -26.80 -36.34 39.99
CA THR A 381 -27.01 -36.02 41.39
C THR A 381 -27.63 -34.63 41.50
N GLY A 382 -28.97 -34.56 41.45
CA GLY A 382 -29.69 -33.37 41.88
C GLY A 382 -29.39 -33.03 43.35
N ALA A 383 -29.75 -31.82 43.80
CA ALA A 383 -29.43 -31.33 45.15
C ALA A 383 -29.80 -32.31 46.27
N ASP A 384 -30.95 -32.99 46.16
CA ASP A 384 -31.39 -34.01 47.13
C ASP A 384 -30.44 -35.21 47.22
N LYS A 385 -29.99 -35.72 46.07
CA LYS A 385 -29.04 -36.84 46.02
C LYS A 385 -27.67 -36.41 46.52
N MET A 386 -27.26 -35.17 46.24
CA MET A 386 -25.99 -34.63 46.71
C MET A 386 -26.01 -34.51 48.23
N LEU A 387 -27.11 -33.99 48.79
CA LEU A 387 -27.32 -33.92 50.22
C LEU A 387 -27.30 -35.31 50.88
N ALA A 388 -27.89 -36.32 50.24
CA ALA A 388 -27.85 -37.71 50.71
C ALA A 388 -26.42 -38.28 50.70
N ILE A 389 -25.66 -38.06 49.62
CA ILE A 389 -24.24 -38.45 49.52
C ILE A 389 -23.46 -37.77 50.65
N MET A 390 -23.57 -36.45 50.80
CA MET A 390 -22.83 -35.71 51.82
C MET A 390 -23.22 -36.09 53.26
N LYS A 391 -24.48 -36.46 53.51
CA LYS A 391 -24.89 -37.05 54.81
C LYS A 391 -24.14 -38.36 55.07
N MET A 392 -24.05 -39.24 54.09
CA MET A 392 -23.32 -40.50 54.21
C MET A 392 -21.83 -40.28 54.40
N GLU A 393 -21.23 -39.33 53.67
CA GLU A 393 -19.81 -39.00 53.81
C GLU A 393 -19.50 -38.39 55.19
N CYS A 394 -20.31 -37.45 55.69
CA CYS A 394 -20.14 -36.92 57.06
C CYS A 394 -20.15 -38.03 58.12
N LEU A 395 -21.01 -39.04 57.95
CA LEU A 395 -21.07 -40.19 58.85
C LEU A 395 -19.86 -41.13 58.72
N LYS A 396 -19.20 -41.20 57.55
CA LYS A 396 -17.97 -41.99 57.36
C LYS A 396 -16.79 -41.32 58.05
N TRP A 397 -16.69 -40.00 57.91
CA TRP A 397 -15.55 -39.20 58.37
C TRP A 397 -15.67 -38.70 59.82
N HIS A 398 -16.79 -38.96 60.51
CA HIS A 398 -17.02 -38.51 61.89
C HIS A 398 -15.90 -38.94 62.86
N ALA A 399 -15.48 -38.03 63.74
CA ALA A 399 -14.38 -38.22 64.68
C ALA A 399 -14.54 -39.46 65.59
N ASP A 400 -15.77 -39.84 65.95
CA ASP A 400 -16.01 -41.05 66.76
C ASP A 400 -15.92 -42.36 65.96
N ARG A 401 -16.19 -42.31 64.66
CA ARG A 401 -16.24 -43.51 63.82
C ARG A 401 -14.85 -43.95 63.40
N ILE A 402 -13.95 -43.00 63.14
CA ILE A 402 -12.59 -43.29 62.66
C ILE A 402 -11.78 -44.10 63.70
N PRO A 403 -11.69 -43.74 65.00
CA PRO A 403 -10.98 -44.54 66.00
C PRO A 403 -11.59 -45.94 66.17
N ARG A 404 -12.91 -46.07 66.01
CA ARG A 404 -13.60 -47.36 66.07
C ARG A 404 -13.23 -48.28 64.89
N MET A 405 -13.04 -47.71 63.70
CA MET A 405 -12.69 -48.48 62.50
C MET A 405 -11.20 -48.81 62.42
N PHE A 406 -10.32 -47.89 62.83
CA PHE A 406 -8.88 -48.01 62.58
C PHE A 406 -8.01 -48.13 63.85
N GLY A 407 -8.58 -47.95 65.05
CA GLY A 407 -7.84 -48.01 66.31
C GLY A 407 -7.25 -46.67 66.74
N MET A 408 -6.09 -46.69 67.41
CA MET A 408 -5.42 -45.46 67.84
C MET A 408 -4.81 -44.71 66.65
N ILE A 409 -5.09 -43.41 66.57
CA ILE A 409 -4.70 -42.51 65.48
C ILE A 409 -3.68 -41.51 66.04
N ASP A 410 -2.63 -41.19 65.28
CA ASP A 410 -1.70 -40.14 65.65
C ASP A 410 -2.28 -38.73 65.41
N SER A 411 -1.65 -37.70 66.00
CA SER A 411 -2.13 -36.32 65.91
C SER A 411 -2.14 -35.75 64.48
N ASN A 412 -1.20 -36.17 63.63
CA ASN A 412 -1.09 -35.69 62.26
C ASN A 412 -2.21 -36.27 61.39
N LEU A 413 -2.45 -37.58 61.50
CA LEU A 413 -3.54 -38.28 60.84
C LEU A 413 -4.90 -37.77 61.33
N ALA A 414 -5.05 -37.45 62.62
CA ALA A 414 -6.23 -36.79 63.16
C ALA A 414 -6.48 -35.40 62.52
N GLY A 415 -5.42 -34.63 62.27
CA GLY A 415 -5.51 -33.35 61.55
C GLY A 415 -6.10 -33.50 60.15
N LEU A 416 -5.65 -34.50 59.39
CA LEU A 416 -6.17 -34.79 58.04
C LEU A 416 -7.66 -35.18 58.07
N PHE A 417 -8.06 -36.01 59.03
CA PHE A 417 -9.47 -36.39 59.22
C PHE A 417 -10.36 -35.18 59.55
N ASN A 418 -9.88 -34.28 60.40
CA ASN A 418 -10.61 -33.06 60.74
C ASN A 418 -10.81 -32.18 59.50
N THR A 419 -9.78 -31.98 58.68
CA THR A 419 -9.89 -31.21 57.43
C THR A 419 -10.98 -31.78 56.52
N VAL A 420 -10.98 -33.09 56.28
CA VAL A 420 -12.01 -33.74 55.44
C VAL A 420 -13.40 -33.59 56.05
N THR A 421 -13.52 -33.77 57.37
CA THR A 421 -14.80 -33.68 58.09
C THR A 421 -15.39 -32.28 58.02
N HIS A 422 -14.57 -31.25 58.26
CA HIS A 422 -14.99 -29.85 58.19
C HIS A 422 -15.50 -29.49 56.79
N VAL A 423 -14.77 -29.87 55.74
CA VAL A 423 -15.19 -29.65 54.35
C VAL A 423 -16.50 -30.39 54.04
N ALA A 424 -16.62 -31.66 54.44
CA ALA A 424 -17.84 -32.43 54.19
C ALA A 424 -19.07 -31.82 54.87
N ILE A 425 -18.92 -31.32 56.11
CA ILE A 425 -19.99 -30.62 56.84
C ILE A 425 -20.35 -29.30 56.14
N LYS A 426 -19.35 -28.54 55.69
CA LYS A 426 -19.51 -27.27 54.97
C LYS A 426 -20.33 -27.47 53.69
N ILE A 427 -19.92 -28.39 52.83
CA ILE A 427 -20.61 -28.70 51.56
C ILE A 427 -22.03 -29.22 51.81
N ARG A 428 -22.23 -30.05 52.85
CA ARG A 428 -23.57 -30.51 53.25
C ARG A 428 -24.48 -29.34 53.62
N ALA A 429 -23.97 -28.38 54.39
CA ALA A 429 -24.73 -27.19 54.78
C ALA A 429 -25.06 -26.29 53.57
N GLU A 430 -24.11 -26.12 52.65
CA GLU A 430 -24.31 -25.37 51.40
C GLU A 430 -25.36 -26.03 50.49
N THR A 431 -25.29 -27.35 50.30
CA THR A 431 -26.26 -28.11 49.50
C THR A 431 -27.65 -28.05 50.13
N GLY A 432 -27.73 -28.03 51.47
CA GLY A 432 -28.98 -27.83 52.21
C GLY A 432 -29.62 -26.47 51.92
N ARG A 433 -28.83 -25.39 51.96
CA ARG A 433 -29.33 -24.04 51.62
C ARG A 433 -29.78 -23.92 50.17
N GLN A 434 -29.07 -24.55 49.23
CA GLN A 434 -29.44 -24.55 47.80
C GLN A 434 -30.75 -25.28 47.51
N ARG A 435 -31.18 -26.19 48.39
CA ARG A 435 -32.45 -26.91 48.26
C ARG A 435 -33.66 -26.06 48.70
N GLU A 436 -33.43 -25.11 49.60
CA GLU A 436 -34.47 -24.24 50.16
C GLU A 436 -34.77 -23.01 49.27
N GLN A 437 -33.86 -22.70 48.33
CA GLN A 437 -34.03 -21.67 47.30
C GLN A 437 -34.64 -22.27 46.04
#